data_AF-A0A645EXI5-F1
#
_entry.id   AF-A0A645EXI5-F1
#
_cell.length_a   1.000
_cell.length_b   1.000
_cell.length_c   1.000
_cell.angle_alpha   90.00
_cell.angle_beta   90.00
_cell.angle_gamma   90.00
#
_symmetry.space_group_name_H-M   'P 1'
#
loop_
_entity.id
_entity.type
_entity.pdbx_description
1 polymer ?
#
loop_
_entity_poly.entity_id
_entity_poly.type
_entity_poly.pdbx_seq_one_letter_code
_entity_poly.pdbx_strand_id
1 'polypeptide(L)'
;MPARERELFARFHTACDSFFVRRNAAWESRKRGFMAAVARKRELCEMAEALKTEPFFIARKKIGELRELWKDVPSAGRDDRLLYTEFNRIIDGIFANHREAEDETRRRSEIICTGLIELAENARSGRLTLEEIERGLADNNREWDLLSGRPAPEAIRRRDSALRELKARTSALRHDAARHRLEEALHLEEFADPGLDDAKLADHLERRLKVCQELENRLRECRILDGGDDLAGELELAIAGNFGGANFDFSTAELDEFLRRFVVIGPVPATEREAVFARFGGLYNRAMKHLSREGGGDDAQ
;
A
#
# COMPACT_ATOMS: atom_id res chain seq x y z
N MET A 1 76.12 35.07 -51.96
CA MET A 1 76.06 35.01 -50.48
C MET A 1 77.45 34.73 -49.92
N PRO A 2 78.06 35.64 -49.15
CA PRO A 2 79.28 35.39 -48.38
C PRO A 2 79.12 34.16 -47.47
N ALA A 3 80.20 33.40 -47.25
CA ALA A 3 80.17 32.13 -46.49
C ALA A 3 79.58 32.29 -45.07
N ARG A 4 79.84 33.43 -44.42
CA ARG A 4 79.36 33.76 -43.07
C ARG A 4 77.83 33.94 -42.99
N GLU A 5 77.21 34.53 -44.02
CA GLU A 5 75.75 34.68 -44.08
C GLU A 5 75.06 33.33 -44.24
N ARG A 6 75.65 32.42 -45.03
CA ARG A 6 75.12 31.06 -45.20
C ARG A 6 75.21 30.24 -43.91
N GLU A 7 76.29 30.38 -43.15
CA GLU A 7 76.46 29.69 -41.86
C GLU A 7 75.48 30.21 -40.80
N LEU A 8 75.32 31.53 -40.68
CA LEU A 8 74.33 32.14 -39.78
C LEU A 8 72.90 31.73 -40.15
N PHE A 9 72.58 31.72 -41.45
CA PHE A 9 71.29 31.25 -41.95
C PHE A 9 71.06 29.77 -41.64
N ALA A 10 72.06 28.90 -41.84
CA ALA A 10 71.96 27.47 -41.53
C ALA A 10 71.75 27.21 -40.04
N ARG A 11 72.45 27.94 -39.16
CA ARG A 11 72.27 27.84 -37.70
C ARG A 11 70.88 28.30 -37.27
N PHE A 12 70.40 29.41 -37.83
CA PHE A 12 69.05 29.91 -37.57
C PHE A 12 67.98 28.92 -38.04
N HIS A 13 68.08 28.43 -39.28
CA HIS A 13 67.13 27.47 -39.83
C HIS A 13 67.09 26.18 -39.01
N THR A 14 68.25 25.63 -38.62
CA THR A 14 68.33 24.44 -37.75
C THR A 14 67.66 24.67 -36.39
N ALA A 15 67.85 25.85 -35.79
CA ALA A 15 67.18 26.20 -34.53
C ALA A 15 65.65 26.29 -34.71
N CYS A 16 65.17 26.94 -35.78
CA CYS A 16 63.76 27.01 -36.14
C CYS A 16 63.16 25.62 -36.38
N ASP A 17 63.83 24.75 -37.15
CA ASP A 17 63.40 23.38 -37.42
C ASP A 17 63.25 22.60 -36.11
N SER A 18 64.28 22.66 -35.24
CA SER A 18 64.22 21.99 -33.94
C SER A 18 63.08 22.50 -33.05
N PHE A 19 62.76 23.80 -33.12
CA PHE A 19 61.63 24.39 -32.41
C PHE A 19 60.29 23.88 -32.97
N PHE A 20 60.11 23.90 -34.29
CA PHE A 20 58.87 23.45 -34.92
C PHE A 20 58.63 21.95 -34.74
N VAL A 21 59.67 21.12 -34.79
CA VAL A 21 59.60 19.68 -34.46
C VAL A 21 59.11 19.48 -33.02
N ARG A 22 59.74 20.14 -32.04
CA ARG A 22 59.33 20.03 -30.62
C ARG A 22 57.91 20.55 -30.39
N ARG A 23 57.55 21.68 -31.02
CA ARG A 23 56.20 22.26 -30.94
C ARG A 23 55.15 21.31 -31.52
N ASN A 24 55.39 20.74 -32.70
CA ASN A 24 54.47 19.83 -33.35
C ASN A 24 54.31 18.55 -32.53
N ALA A 25 55.41 17.97 -32.03
CA ALA A 25 55.36 16.80 -31.15
C ALA A 25 54.55 17.06 -29.86
N ALA A 26 54.75 18.23 -29.23
CA ALA A 26 53.98 18.63 -28.05
C ALA A 26 52.48 18.83 -28.38
N TRP A 27 52.17 19.42 -29.54
CA TRP A 27 50.79 19.62 -29.99
C TRP A 27 50.08 18.29 -30.29
N GLU A 28 50.76 17.37 -30.97
CA GLU A 28 50.23 16.03 -31.23
C GLU A 28 50.00 15.24 -29.94
N SER A 29 50.94 15.31 -28.99
CA SER A 29 50.77 14.69 -27.67
C SER A 29 49.55 15.26 -26.94
N ARG A 30 49.39 16.58 -26.94
CA ARG A 30 48.22 17.25 -26.35
C ARG A 30 46.92 16.88 -27.05
N LYS A 31 46.93 16.79 -28.40
CA LYS A 31 45.77 16.37 -29.20
C LYS A 31 45.35 14.94 -28.87
N ARG A 32 46.31 14.01 -28.74
CA ARG A 32 46.04 12.64 -28.29
C ARG A 32 45.44 12.61 -26.88
N GLY A 33 45.98 13.40 -25.95
CA GLY A 33 45.42 13.55 -24.60
C GLY A 33 43.97 14.04 -24.61
N PHE A 34 43.65 15.04 -25.43
CA PHE A 34 42.27 15.51 -25.59
C PHE A 34 41.35 14.46 -26.20
N MET A 35 41.80 13.74 -27.24
CA MET A 35 41.00 12.65 -27.83
C MET A 35 40.69 11.54 -26.83
N ALA A 36 41.68 11.14 -26.01
CA ALA A 36 41.48 10.17 -24.94
C ALA A 36 40.51 10.67 -23.86
N ALA A 37 40.63 11.95 -23.47
CA ALA A 37 39.71 12.56 -22.51
C ALA A 37 38.26 12.66 -23.06
N VAL A 38 38.10 13.00 -24.35
CA VAL A 38 36.78 12.99 -25.02
C VAL A 38 36.17 11.60 -25.00
N ALA A 39 36.92 10.57 -25.40
CA ALA A 39 36.44 9.19 -25.39
C ALA A 39 36.00 8.76 -23.99
N ARG A 40 36.83 9.02 -22.97
CA ARG A 40 36.51 8.69 -21.59
C ARG A 40 35.28 9.42 -21.06
N LYS A 41 35.12 10.71 -21.36
CA LYS A 41 33.93 11.48 -20.96
C LYS A 41 32.66 10.99 -21.64
N ARG A 42 32.75 10.54 -22.90
CA ARG A 42 31.61 9.90 -23.60
C ARG A 42 31.21 8.58 -22.95
N GLU A 43 32.17 7.73 -22.59
CA GLU A 43 31.89 6.50 -21.83
C GLU A 43 31.17 6.81 -20.51
N LEU A 44 31.58 7.86 -19.79
CA LEU A 44 30.88 8.29 -18.56
C LEU A 44 29.45 8.77 -18.83
N CYS A 45 29.19 9.43 -19.96
CA CYS A 45 27.83 9.79 -20.38
C CYS A 45 26.99 8.54 -20.69
N GLU A 46 27.54 7.55 -21.40
CA GLU A 46 26.87 6.27 -21.69
C GLU A 46 26.54 5.51 -20.40
N MET A 47 27.48 5.46 -19.46
CA MET A 47 27.26 4.89 -18.13
C MET A 47 26.16 5.63 -17.37
N ALA A 48 26.10 6.96 -17.46
CA ALA A 48 25.03 7.76 -16.85
C ALA A 48 23.66 7.47 -17.49
N GLU A 49 23.60 7.30 -18.81
CA GLU A 49 22.37 6.97 -19.54
C GLU A 49 21.79 5.62 -19.11
N ALA A 50 22.63 4.61 -18.90
CA ALA A 50 22.21 3.30 -18.42
C ALA A 50 21.49 3.35 -17.05
N LEU A 51 21.81 4.35 -16.21
CA LEU A 51 21.22 4.51 -14.87
C LEU A 51 19.73 4.87 -14.90
N LYS A 52 19.17 5.28 -16.04
CA LYS A 52 17.73 5.59 -16.16
C LYS A 52 16.82 4.40 -15.88
N THR A 53 17.33 3.18 -16.05
CA THR A 53 16.58 1.93 -15.84
C THR A 53 16.77 1.34 -14.44
N GLU A 54 17.72 1.87 -13.67
CA GLU A 54 18.07 1.36 -12.35
C GLU A 54 17.16 1.95 -11.27
N PRO A 55 16.91 1.22 -10.16
CA PRO A 55 16.26 1.80 -9.00
C PRO A 55 16.96 3.09 -8.55
N PHE A 56 16.19 4.15 -8.27
CA PHE A 56 16.75 5.48 -8.04
C PHE A 56 17.80 5.53 -6.91
N PHE A 57 17.65 4.71 -5.86
CA PHE A 57 18.65 4.64 -4.79
C PHE A 57 20.02 4.16 -5.29
N ILE A 58 20.05 3.20 -6.22
CA ILE A 58 21.27 2.68 -6.87
C ILE A 58 21.80 3.74 -7.82
N ALA A 59 20.92 4.29 -8.68
CA ALA A 59 21.26 5.32 -9.64
C ALA A 59 21.91 6.53 -8.95
N ARG A 60 21.34 7.02 -7.84
CA ARG A 60 21.87 8.15 -7.06
C ARG A 60 23.29 7.90 -6.55
N LYS A 61 23.59 6.70 -6.05
CA LYS A 61 24.94 6.32 -5.61
C LYS A 61 25.91 6.29 -6.79
N LYS A 62 25.55 5.61 -7.88
CA LYS A 62 26.37 5.50 -9.09
C LYS A 62 26.61 6.88 -9.75
N ILE A 63 25.64 7.79 -9.71
CA ILE A 63 25.80 9.18 -10.16
C ILE A 63 26.90 9.89 -9.37
N GLY A 64 26.96 9.68 -8.04
CA GLY A 64 28.03 10.22 -7.20
C GLY A 64 29.41 9.72 -7.63
N GLU A 65 29.54 8.41 -7.86
CA GLU A 65 30.77 7.78 -8.35
C GLU A 65 31.17 8.31 -9.74
N LEU A 66 30.21 8.46 -10.66
CA LEU A 66 30.47 9.02 -11.99
C LEU A 66 30.93 10.48 -11.94
N ARG A 67 30.42 11.29 -11.00
CA ARG A 67 30.87 12.67 -10.81
C ARG A 67 32.31 12.74 -10.31
N GLU A 68 32.75 11.82 -9.47
CA GLU A 68 34.16 11.73 -9.06
C GLU A 68 35.04 11.27 -10.21
N LEU A 69 34.65 10.20 -10.91
CA LEU A 69 35.37 9.73 -12.11
C LEU A 69 35.50 10.83 -13.16
N TRP A 70 34.49 11.70 -13.33
CA TRP A 70 34.55 12.83 -14.25
C TRP A 70 35.63 13.85 -13.88
N LYS A 71 35.83 14.13 -12.58
CA LYS A 71 36.85 15.07 -12.09
C LYS A 71 38.27 14.56 -12.35
N ASP A 72 38.45 13.24 -12.31
CA ASP A 72 39.73 12.60 -12.58
C ASP A 72 40.11 12.62 -14.06
N VAL A 73 39.15 12.81 -14.98
CA VAL A 73 39.43 12.94 -16.41
C VAL A 73 39.97 14.34 -16.73
N PRO A 74 41.15 14.45 -17.39
CA PRO A 74 41.69 15.72 -17.85
C PRO A 74 40.74 16.48 -18.78
N SER A 75 41.01 17.77 -19.00
CA SER A 75 40.22 18.59 -19.93
C SER A 75 40.19 17.98 -21.34
N ALA A 76 39.00 17.93 -21.93
CA ALA A 76 38.76 17.51 -23.31
C ALA A 76 38.98 18.66 -24.34
N GLY A 77 39.59 19.76 -23.93
CA GLY A 77 39.83 20.91 -24.80
C GLY A 77 38.52 21.61 -25.18
N ARG A 78 38.23 21.71 -26.48
CA ARG A 78 37.06 22.44 -26.99
C ARG A 78 35.72 21.76 -26.67
N ASP A 79 35.72 20.43 -26.61
CA ASP A 79 34.51 19.63 -26.41
C ASP A 79 34.10 19.54 -24.93
N ASP A 80 34.96 19.99 -24.02
CA ASP A 80 34.80 19.81 -22.57
C ASP A 80 33.49 20.39 -22.04
N ARG A 81 33.15 21.61 -22.46
CA ARG A 81 31.90 22.28 -22.08
C ARG A 81 30.69 21.53 -22.61
N LEU A 82 30.73 21.07 -23.85
CA LEU A 82 29.62 20.37 -24.48
C LEU A 82 29.35 19.03 -23.78
N LEU A 83 30.41 18.25 -23.55
CA LEU A 83 30.34 16.98 -22.83
C LEU A 83 29.84 17.18 -21.39
N TYR A 84 30.30 18.23 -20.69
CA TYR A 84 29.83 18.53 -19.35
C TYR A 84 28.34 18.91 -19.31
N THR A 85 27.88 19.70 -20.28
CA THR A 85 26.45 20.03 -20.40
C THR A 85 25.62 18.78 -20.70
N GLU A 86 26.08 17.90 -21.59
CA GLU A 86 25.40 16.64 -21.90
C GLU A 86 25.32 15.72 -20.67
N PHE A 87 26.44 15.53 -19.97
CA PHE A 87 26.52 14.71 -18.76
C PHE A 87 25.54 15.19 -17.68
N ASN A 88 25.51 16.49 -17.39
CA ASN A 88 24.56 17.01 -16.40
C ASN A 88 23.12 16.94 -16.89
N ARG A 89 22.84 17.17 -18.18
CA ARG A 89 21.49 17.00 -18.74
C ARG A 89 20.94 15.59 -18.51
N ILE A 90 21.79 14.56 -18.67
CA ILE A 90 21.41 13.16 -18.42
C ILE A 90 21.06 12.97 -16.95
N ILE A 91 21.94 13.42 -16.05
CA ILE A 91 21.75 13.31 -14.61
C ILE A 91 20.51 14.08 -14.14
N ASP A 92 20.33 15.32 -14.58
CA ASP A 92 19.19 16.16 -14.25
C ASP A 92 17.89 15.51 -14.70
N GLY A 93 17.88 14.85 -15.86
CA GLY A 93 16.76 14.05 -16.34
C GLY A 93 16.41 12.88 -15.40
N ILE A 94 17.39 12.17 -14.85
CA ILE A 94 17.15 11.08 -13.88
C ILE A 94 16.48 11.61 -12.61
N PHE A 95 16.99 12.73 -12.07
CA PHE A 95 16.40 13.37 -10.89
C PHE A 95 15.02 13.98 -11.17
N ALA A 96 14.80 14.53 -12.37
CA ALA A 96 13.49 15.04 -12.78
C ALA A 96 12.46 13.91 -12.85
N ASN A 97 12.76 12.82 -13.56
CA ASN A 97 11.88 11.66 -13.67
C ASN A 97 11.50 11.07 -12.31
N HIS A 98 12.48 10.98 -11.39
CA HIS A 98 12.20 10.48 -10.04
C HIS A 98 11.29 11.43 -9.25
N ARG A 99 11.54 12.75 -9.31
CA ARG A 99 10.66 13.74 -8.67
C ARG A 99 9.25 13.69 -9.24
N GLU A 100 9.10 13.54 -10.55
CA GLU A 100 7.80 13.38 -11.20
C GLU A 100 7.07 12.12 -10.72
N ALA A 101 7.76 10.99 -10.57
CA ALA A 101 7.17 9.77 -10.05
C ALA A 101 6.75 9.89 -8.56
N GLU A 102 7.56 10.57 -7.73
CA GLU A 102 7.21 10.87 -6.34
C GLU A 102 6.01 11.84 -6.23
N ASP A 103 5.99 12.87 -7.08
CA ASP A 103 4.90 13.84 -7.15
C ASP A 103 3.59 13.19 -7.60
N GLU A 104 3.66 12.27 -8.57
CA GLU A 104 2.50 11.48 -9.01
C GLU A 104 1.99 10.57 -7.90
N THR A 105 2.89 9.86 -7.21
CA THR A 105 2.52 9.03 -6.04
C THR A 105 1.83 9.88 -4.97
N ARG A 106 2.36 11.08 -4.70
CA ARG A 106 1.78 12.01 -3.72
C ARG A 106 0.38 12.45 -4.15
N ARG A 107 0.23 12.94 -5.38
CA ARG A 107 -1.07 13.38 -5.93
C ARG A 107 -2.10 12.27 -5.92
N ARG A 108 -1.76 11.08 -6.41
CA ARG A 108 -2.65 9.92 -6.39
C ARG A 108 -3.04 9.54 -4.97
N SER A 109 -2.08 9.50 -4.04
CA SER A 109 -2.38 9.21 -2.63
C SER A 109 -3.30 10.27 -2.00
N GLU A 110 -3.16 11.54 -2.34
CA GLU A 110 -4.03 12.64 -1.88
C GLU A 110 -5.46 12.50 -2.41
N ILE A 111 -5.62 12.13 -3.68
CA ILE A 111 -6.92 11.86 -4.29
C ILE A 111 -7.61 10.69 -3.57
N ILE A 112 -6.89 9.59 -3.35
CA ILE A 112 -7.41 8.40 -2.67
C ILE A 112 -7.82 8.73 -1.23
N CYS A 113 -7.02 9.52 -0.51
CA CYS A 113 -7.33 9.95 0.85
C CYS A 113 -8.57 10.85 0.89
N THR A 114 -8.65 11.84 -0.01
CA THR A 114 -9.79 12.76 -0.10
C THR A 114 -11.07 12.00 -0.42
N GLY A 115 -11.04 11.10 -1.41
CA GLY A 115 -12.20 10.26 -1.76
C GLY A 115 -12.65 9.37 -0.61
N LEU A 116 -11.72 8.83 0.19
CA LEU A 116 -12.08 8.03 1.36
C LEU A 116 -12.71 8.87 2.48
N ILE A 117 -12.22 10.09 2.69
CA ILE A 117 -12.78 11.03 3.67
C ILE A 117 -14.21 11.42 3.25
N GLU A 118 -14.42 11.74 1.97
CA GLU A 118 -15.76 12.03 1.44
C GLU A 118 -16.70 10.82 1.58
N LEU A 119 -16.21 9.61 1.33
CA LEU A 119 -16.96 8.38 1.56
C LEU A 119 -17.37 8.26 3.05
N ALA A 120 -16.44 8.53 3.97
CA ALA A 120 -16.69 8.53 5.42
C ALA A 120 -17.74 9.57 5.83
N GLU A 121 -17.64 10.80 5.33
CA GLU A 121 -18.60 11.87 5.60
C GLU A 121 -20.02 11.53 5.09
N ASN A 122 -20.12 10.96 3.89
CA ASN A 122 -21.40 10.53 3.33
C ASN A 122 -22.00 9.34 4.07
N ALA A 123 -21.17 8.38 4.50
CA ALA A 123 -21.57 7.26 5.34
C ALA A 123 -22.07 7.72 6.72
N ARG A 124 -21.36 8.68 7.32
CA ARG A 124 -21.73 9.33 8.59
C ARG A 124 -23.07 10.06 8.48
N SER A 125 -23.28 10.75 7.36
CA SER A 125 -24.52 11.47 7.07
C SER A 125 -25.70 10.56 6.72
N GLY A 126 -25.50 9.24 6.65
CA GLY A 126 -26.55 8.28 6.29
C GLY A 126 -27.00 8.35 4.83
N ARG A 127 -26.19 8.95 3.95
CA ARG A 127 -26.50 9.09 2.52
C ARG A 127 -26.20 7.84 1.70
N LEU A 128 -25.51 6.87 2.29
CA LEU A 128 -25.04 5.67 1.63
C LEU A 128 -25.57 4.43 2.33
N THR A 129 -25.91 3.43 1.53
CA THR A 129 -26.22 2.08 1.96
C THR A 129 -24.95 1.31 2.34
N LEU A 130 -25.11 0.18 3.04
CA LEU A 130 -24.01 -0.69 3.41
C LEU A 130 -23.21 -1.17 2.18
N GLU A 131 -23.91 -1.60 1.13
CA GLU A 131 -23.29 -2.09 -0.12
C GLU A 131 -22.49 -0.99 -0.83
N GLU A 132 -22.98 0.25 -0.82
CA GLU A 132 -22.26 1.39 -1.39
C GLU A 132 -20.97 1.71 -0.64
N ILE A 133 -21.00 1.62 0.70
CA ILE A 133 -19.82 1.83 1.53
C ILE A 133 -18.78 0.73 1.28
N GLU A 134 -19.20 -0.55 1.27
CA GLU A 134 -18.33 -1.69 1.04
C GLU A 134 -17.66 -1.64 -0.34
N ARG A 135 -18.42 -1.30 -1.38
CA ARG A 135 -17.89 -1.09 -2.72
C ARG A 135 -16.88 0.05 -2.77
N GLY A 136 -17.21 1.21 -2.18
CA GLY A 136 -16.30 2.35 -2.13
C GLY A 136 -15.00 2.04 -1.39
N LEU A 137 -15.06 1.26 -0.29
CA LEU A 137 -13.88 0.78 0.42
C LEU A 137 -13.02 -0.16 -0.45
N ALA A 138 -13.66 -1.10 -1.16
CA ALA A 138 -12.96 -2.02 -2.05
C ALA A 138 -12.24 -1.28 -3.19
N ASP A 139 -12.91 -0.31 -3.81
CA ASP A 139 -12.33 0.53 -4.86
C ASP A 139 -11.16 1.36 -4.31
N ASN A 140 -11.33 2.00 -3.14
CA ASN A 140 -10.26 2.77 -2.50
C ASN A 140 -9.02 1.92 -2.16
N ASN A 141 -9.24 0.73 -1.61
CA ASN A 141 -8.15 -0.21 -1.30
C ASN A 141 -7.41 -0.64 -2.57
N ARG A 142 -8.16 -0.97 -3.62
CA ARG A 142 -7.57 -1.33 -4.92
C ARG A 142 -6.72 -0.19 -5.49
N GLU A 143 -7.21 1.05 -5.44
CA GLU A 143 -6.44 2.20 -5.92
C GLU A 143 -5.18 2.45 -5.10
N TRP A 144 -5.26 2.27 -3.78
CA TRP A 144 -4.13 2.37 -2.87
C TRP A 144 -3.05 1.32 -3.14
N ASP A 145 -3.45 0.07 -3.38
CA ASP A 145 -2.55 -1.04 -3.68
C ASP A 145 -1.84 -0.87 -5.04
N LEU A 146 -2.47 -0.15 -5.98
CA LEU A 146 -1.92 0.16 -7.30
C LEU A 146 -0.99 1.39 -7.31
N LEU A 147 -0.66 1.98 -6.16
CA LEU A 147 0.30 3.09 -6.07
C LEU A 147 1.72 2.62 -6.36
N SER A 148 2.37 3.26 -7.33
CA SER A 148 3.75 3.00 -7.69
C SER A 148 4.71 3.77 -6.78
N GLY A 149 4.89 3.33 -5.53
CA GLY A 149 5.78 3.95 -4.57
C GLY A 149 5.17 4.06 -3.18
N ARG A 150 5.97 4.50 -2.20
CA ARG A 150 5.48 4.67 -0.83
C ARG A 150 4.82 6.05 -0.66
N PRO A 151 3.54 6.13 -0.27
CA PRO A 151 2.89 7.40 0.03
C PRO A 151 3.55 8.14 1.19
N ALA A 152 3.34 9.45 1.27
CA ALA A 152 3.81 10.25 2.39
C ALA A 152 3.17 9.76 3.71
N PRO A 153 3.90 9.75 4.84
CA PRO A 153 3.37 9.29 6.13
C PRO A 153 2.07 9.98 6.57
N GLU A 154 1.88 11.25 6.17
CA GLU A 154 0.66 11.99 6.45
C GLU A 154 -0.55 11.50 5.65
N ALA A 155 -0.36 11.11 4.38
CA ALA A 155 -1.41 10.49 3.58
C ALA A 155 -1.85 9.16 4.20
N ILE A 156 -0.89 8.34 4.63
CA ILE A 156 -1.14 7.07 5.33
C ILE A 156 -2.02 7.32 6.56
N ARG A 157 -1.60 8.22 7.47
CA ARG A 157 -2.37 8.54 8.68
C ARG A 157 -3.80 9.01 8.39
N ARG A 158 -3.99 9.87 7.38
CA ARG A 158 -5.31 10.37 6.98
C ARG A 158 -6.20 9.23 6.48
N ARG A 159 -5.68 8.37 5.60
CA ARG A 159 -6.37 7.18 5.12
C ARG A 159 -6.75 6.26 6.27
N ASP A 160 -5.82 5.94 7.16
CA ASP A 160 -6.08 5.03 8.30
C ASP A 160 -7.16 5.57 9.23
N SER A 161 -7.20 6.90 9.43
CA SER A 161 -8.25 7.55 10.21
C SER A 161 -9.62 7.38 9.57
N ALA A 162 -9.73 7.61 8.26
CA ALA A 162 -10.99 7.45 7.53
C ALA A 162 -11.41 5.96 7.43
N LEU A 163 -10.46 5.04 7.26
CA LEU A 163 -10.71 3.59 7.29
C LEU A 163 -11.29 3.16 8.64
N ARG A 164 -10.70 3.61 9.76
CA ARG A 164 -11.22 3.30 11.10
C ARG A 164 -12.66 3.77 11.29
N GLU A 165 -12.97 4.99 10.84
CA GLU A 165 -14.33 5.51 10.88
C GLU A 165 -15.30 4.68 10.04
N LEU A 166 -14.94 4.38 8.80
CA LEU A 166 -15.76 3.60 7.88
C LEU A 166 -15.98 2.19 8.41
N LYS A 167 -14.93 1.50 8.90
CA LYS A 167 -15.04 0.19 9.54
C LYS A 167 -16.05 0.21 10.71
N ALA A 168 -15.97 1.21 11.58
CA ALA A 168 -16.92 1.38 12.68
C ALA A 168 -18.36 1.61 12.17
N ARG A 169 -18.54 2.44 11.14
CA ARG A 169 -19.85 2.73 10.54
C ARG A 169 -20.47 1.51 9.87
N THR A 170 -19.69 0.77 9.07
CA THR A 170 -20.11 -0.47 8.42
C THR A 170 -20.52 -1.51 9.47
N SER A 171 -19.76 -1.64 10.56
CA SER A 171 -20.11 -2.54 11.66
C SER A 171 -21.43 -2.16 12.34
N ALA A 172 -21.67 -0.86 12.58
CA ALA A 172 -22.92 -0.38 13.16
C ALA A 172 -24.12 -0.65 12.24
N LEU A 173 -23.99 -0.35 10.95
CA LEU A 173 -25.06 -0.60 9.96
C LEU A 173 -25.40 -2.09 9.84
N ARG A 174 -24.40 -2.97 9.90
CA ARG A 174 -24.64 -4.42 9.93
C ARG A 174 -25.37 -4.85 11.20
N HIS A 175 -24.99 -4.30 12.34
CA HIS A 175 -25.65 -4.56 13.62
C HIS A 175 -27.11 -4.13 13.59
N ASP A 176 -27.40 -2.92 13.12
CA ASP A 176 -28.76 -2.38 12.98
C ASP A 176 -29.59 -3.22 12.00
N ALA A 177 -29.03 -3.58 10.83
CA ALA A 177 -29.71 -4.41 9.85
C ALA A 177 -30.03 -5.81 10.38
N ALA A 178 -29.11 -6.42 11.14
CA ALA A 178 -29.33 -7.73 11.75
C ALA A 178 -30.41 -7.67 12.84
N ARG A 179 -30.38 -6.62 13.67
CA ARG A 179 -31.40 -6.37 14.68
C ARG A 179 -32.78 -6.23 14.05
N HIS A 180 -32.92 -5.41 13.02
CA HIS A 180 -34.19 -5.23 12.32
C HIS A 180 -34.71 -6.55 11.73
N ARG A 181 -33.84 -7.38 11.14
CA ARG A 181 -34.24 -8.71 10.64
C ARG A 181 -34.75 -9.63 11.75
N LEU A 182 -34.16 -9.59 12.93
CA LEU A 182 -34.62 -10.37 14.08
C LEU A 182 -35.96 -9.84 14.61
N GLU A 183 -36.13 -8.53 14.71
CA GLU A 183 -37.38 -7.89 15.14
C GLU A 183 -38.52 -8.16 14.14
N GLU A 184 -38.25 -8.06 12.84
CA GLU A 184 -39.20 -8.37 11.77
C GLU A 184 -39.62 -9.86 11.78
N ALA A 185 -38.65 -10.78 11.92
CA ALA A 185 -38.94 -12.21 12.04
C ALA A 185 -39.79 -12.53 13.28
N LEU A 186 -39.47 -11.92 14.42
CA LEU A 186 -40.26 -12.05 15.65
C LEU A 186 -41.70 -11.56 15.45
N HIS A 187 -41.86 -10.40 14.82
CA HIS A 187 -43.18 -9.81 14.56
C HIS A 187 -44.00 -10.65 13.58
N LEU A 188 -43.40 -11.16 12.49
CA LEU A 188 -44.09 -12.04 11.54
C LEU A 188 -44.65 -13.31 12.21
N GLU A 189 -43.99 -13.82 13.26
CA GLU A 189 -44.47 -14.97 14.01
C GLU A 189 -45.64 -14.66 14.96
N GLU A 190 -45.82 -13.40 15.37
CA GLU A 190 -46.99 -12.97 16.14
C GLU A 190 -48.29 -13.13 15.36
N PHE A 191 -48.20 -13.09 14.02
CA PHE A 191 -49.34 -13.23 13.11
C PHE A 191 -49.33 -14.54 12.32
N ALA A 192 -48.51 -15.52 12.71
CA ALA A 192 -48.46 -16.81 12.04
C ALA A 192 -49.78 -17.59 12.18
N ASP A 193 -50.17 -18.32 11.13
CA ASP A 193 -51.43 -19.07 11.05
C ASP A 193 -51.59 -20.07 12.22
N PRO A 194 -52.65 -19.99 13.03
CA PRO A 194 -52.90 -20.91 14.14
C PRO A 194 -53.13 -22.37 13.72
N GLY A 195 -53.18 -22.67 12.41
CA GLY A 195 -53.35 -24.02 11.86
C GLY A 195 -52.09 -24.91 11.83
N LEU A 196 -50.93 -24.46 12.32
CA LEU A 196 -49.76 -25.33 12.43
C LEU A 196 -49.93 -26.37 13.54
N ASP A 197 -49.59 -27.63 13.25
CA ASP A 197 -49.55 -28.68 14.27
C ASP A 197 -48.41 -28.45 15.29
N ASP A 198 -48.65 -28.82 16.55
CA ASP A 198 -47.69 -28.65 17.65
C ASP A 198 -46.35 -29.35 17.38
N ALA A 199 -46.37 -30.44 16.60
CA ALA A 199 -45.18 -31.20 16.24
C ALA A 199 -44.23 -30.40 15.33
N LYS A 200 -44.76 -29.65 14.36
CA LYS A 200 -43.97 -28.76 13.50
C LYS A 200 -43.43 -27.57 14.27
N LEU A 201 -44.22 -26.98 15.17
CA LEU A 201 -43.74 -25.89 16.03
C LEU A 201 -42.57 -26.37 16.91
N ALA A 202 -42.66 -27.58 17.47
CA ALA A 202 -41.58 -28.20 18.23
C ALA A 202 -40.32 -28.48 17.37
N ASP A 203 -40.50 -28.97 16.14
CA ASP A 203 -39.39 -29.18 15.19
C ASP A 203 -38.71 -27.86 14.79
N HIS A 204 -39.47 -26.78 14.58
CA HIS A 204 -38.92 -25.44 14.32
C HIS A 204 -38.09 -24.94 15.50
N LEU A 205 -38.61 -25.12 16.72
CA LEU A 205 -37.92 -24.76 17.95
C LEU A 205 -36.60 -25.51 18.10
N GLU A 206 -36.60 -26.83 17.88
CA GLU A 206 -35.40 -27.67 17.92
C GLU A 206 -34.35 -27.19 16.91
N ARG A 207 -34.77 -26.91 15.66
CA ARG A 207 -33.88 -26.40 14.62
C ARG A 207 -33.27 -25.05 14.99
N ARG A 208 -34.02 -24.12 15.59
CA ARG A 208 -33.47 -22.83 16.03
C ARG A 208 -32.52 -22.97 17.21
N LEU A 209 -32.86 -23.80 18.19
CA LEU A 209 -31.98 -24.09 19.32
C LEU A 209 -30.67 -24.73 18.85
N LYS A 210 -30.73 -25.59 17.83
CA LYS A 210 -29.54 -26.14 17.19
C LYS A 210 -28.67 -25.05 16.56
N VAL A 211 -29.26 -24.09 15.82
CA VAL A 211 -28.52 -22.94 15.27
C VAL A 211 -27.86 -22.12 16.38
N CYS A 212 -28.56 -21.85 17.49
CA CYS A 212 -27.99 -21.17 18.66
C CYS A 212 -26.81 -21.96 19.25
N GLN A 213 -26.93 -23.28 19.38
CA GLN A 213 -25.89 -24.13 19.94
C GLN A 213 -24.65 -24.19 19.03
N GLU A 214 -24.85 -24.28 17.71
CA GLU A 214 -23.76 -24.26 16.74
C GLU A 214 -23.00 -22.92 16.78
N LEU A 215 -23.72 -21.79 16.83
CA LEU A 215 -23.11 -20.47 16.98
C LEU A 215 -22.35 -20.39 18.31
N GLU A 216 -22.95 -20.82 19.43
CA GLU A 216 -22.30 -20.80 20.74
C GLU A 216 -21.00 -21.63 20.75
N ASN A 217 -21.03 -22.84 20.19
CA ASN A 217 -19.84 -23.69 20.08
C ASN A 217 -18.77 -23.03 19.23
N ARG A 218 -19.15 -22.46 18.08
CA ARG A 218 -18.22 -21.78 17.18
C ARG A 218 -17.57 -20.57 17.85
N LEU A 219 -18.33 -19.79 18.61
CA LEU A 219 -17.80 -18.66 19.37
C LEU A 219 -16.86 -19.12 20.51
N ARG A 220 -17.09 -20.28 21.13
CA ARG A 220 -16.14 -20.88 22.11
C ARG A 220 -14.86 -21.38 21.44
N GLU A 221 -14.96 -22.03 20.29
CA GLU A 221 -13.80 -22.45 19.49
C GLU A 221 -12.90 -21.25 19.14
N CYS A 222 -13.53 -20.12 18.77
CA CYS A 222 -12.85 -18.84 18.55
C CYS A 222 -12.47 -18.09 19.84
N ARG A 223 -12.72 -18.66 21.03
CA ARG A 223 -12.46 -18.06 22.36
C ARG A 223 -13.18 -16.72 22.62
N ILE A 224 -14.23 -16.41 21.87
CA ILE A 224 -15.02 -15.18 21.99
C ILE A 224 -15.88 -15.19 23.26
N LEU A 225 -16.33 -16.38 23.69
CA LEU A 225 -17.17 -16.54 24.88
C LEU A 225 -16.40 -16.88 26.15
N ASP A 226 -15.18 -17.39 26.02
CA ASP A 226 -14.37 -17.89 27.14
C ASP A 226 -13.42 -16.82 27.72
N GLY A 227 -13.35 -15.64 27.12
CA GLY A 227 -12.63 -14.47 27.64
C GLY A 227 -13.43 -13.74 28.73
N GLY A 228 -13.25 -14.13 29.99
CA GLY A 228 -13.50 -13.22 31.11
C GLY A 228 -12.51 -12.04 31.07
N ASP A 229 -12.85 -10.94 31.75
CA ASP A 229 -11.98 -9.75 31.95
C ASP A 229 -10.72 -10.08 32.81
N ASP A 230 -10.04 -11.20 32.57
CA ASP A 230 -8.81 -11.58 33.26
C ASP A 230 -7.58 -11.48 32.33
N LEU A 231 -6.47 -11.10 32.95
CA LEU A 231 -5.19 -10.86 32.29
C LEU A 231 -4.62 -12.13 31.61
N ALA A 232 -5.07 -13.32 32.02
CA ALA A 232 -4.61 -14.59 31.45
C ALA A 232 -5.24 -14.84 30.09
N GLY A 233 -6.53 -14.53 29.92
CA GLY A 233 -7.22 -14.56 28.63
C GLY A 233 -6.60 -13.60 27.61
N GLU A 234 -6.28 -12.38 28.04
CA GLU A 234 -5.61 -11.37 27.19
C GLU A 234 -4.20 -11.80 26.75
N LEU A 235 -3.42 -12.41 27.65
CA LEU A 235 -2.07 -12.90 27.34
C LEU A 235 -2.08 -14.11 26.41
N GLU A 236 -3.03 -15.03 26.55
CA GLU A 236 -3.14 -16.18 25.64
C GLU A 236 -3.58 -15.77 24.23
N LEU A 237 -4.51 -14.81 24.10
CA LEU A 237 -4.89 -14.24 22.80
C LEU A 237 -3.69 -13.54 22.12
N ALA A 238 -2.91 -12.78 22.87
CA ALA A 238 -1.69 -12.13 22.36
C ALA A 238 -0.61 -13.13 21.92
N ILE A 239 -0.51 -14.27 22.59
CA ILE A 239 0.41 -15.35 22.19
C ILE A 239 -0.12 -16.08 20.94
N ALA A 240 -1.42 -16.39 20.89
CA ALA A 240 -2.03 -17.06 19.75
C ALA A 240 -1.91 -16.25 18.44
N GLY A 241 -2.11 -14.92 18.51
CA GLY A 241 -1.95 -14.02 17.36
C GLY A 241 -0.51 -13.90 16.85
N ASN A 242 0.49 -14.04 17.73
CA ASN A 242 1.91 -13.93 17.35
C ASN A 242 2.52 -15.23 16.80
N PHE A 243 1.92 -16.40 17.04
CA PHE A 243 2.51 -17.70 16.71
C PHE A 243 1.70 -18.55 15.71
N GLY A 244 0.71 -17.97 15.01
CA GLY A 244 0.14 -18.53 13.77
C GLY A 244 -0.44 -19.95 13.91
N GLY A 245 -1.14 -20.24 15.01
CA GLY A 245 -1.38 -21.60 15.46
C GLY A 245 -2.77 -21.93 15.99
N ALA A 246 -3.85 -21.31 15.50
CA ALA A 246 -5.13 -22.01 15.26
C ALA A 246 -6.00 -21.15 14.34
N ASN A 247 -6.93 -21.79 13.64
CA ASN A 247 -7.90 -21.12 12.76
C ASN A 247 -8.96 -20.41 13.64
N PHE A 248 -8.55 -19.31 14.28
CA PHE A 248 -9.35 -18.52 15.22
C PHE A 248 -10.26 -17.50 14.53
N ASP A 249 -10.10 -17.31 13.22
CA ASP A 249 -10.83 -16.29 12.47
C ASP A 249 -12.33 -16.61 12.44
N PHE A 250 -13.09 -15.80 13.17
CA PHE A 250 -14.53 -15.67 13.01
C PHE A 250 -14.80 -14.49 12.09
N SER A 251 -15.66 -14.64 11.09
CA SER A 251 -15.91 -13.58 10.09
C SER A 251 -17.33 -13.02 10.14
N THR A 252 -17.50 -11.80 9.63
CA THR A 252 -18.84 -11.20 9.46
C THR A 252 -19.73 -12.02 8.54
N ALA A 253 -19.16 -12.63 7.49
CA ALA A 253 -19.92 -13.47 6.55
C ALA A 253 -20.43 -14.76 7.20
N GLU A 254 -19.61 -15.38 8.06
CA GLU A 254 -20.00 -16.55 8.84
C GLU A 254 -21.15 -16.20 9.81
N LEU A 255 -21.05 -15.06 10.50
CA LEU A 255 -22.11 -14.60 11.40
C LEU A 255 -23.43 -14.28 10.68
N ASP A 256 -23.35 -13.65 9.51
CA ASP A 256 -24.52 -13.38 8.66
C ASP A 256 -25.21 -14.66 8.18
N GLU A 257 -24.45 -15.73 7.93
CA GLU A 257 -25.01 -17.04 7.57
C GLU A 257 -25.81 -17.66 8.73
N PHE A 258 -25.31 -17.58 9.97
CA PHE A 258 -26.07 -18.00 11.15
C PHE A 258 -27.38 -17.22 11.30
N LEU A 259 -27.36 -15.91 11.07
CA LEU A 259 -28.56 -15.06 11.11
C LEU A 259 -29.58 -15.49 10.04
N ARG A 260 -29.13 -15.72 8.80
CA ARG A 260 -29.99 -16.20 7.71
C ARG A 260 -30.63 -17.54 8.05
N ARG A 261 -29.82 -18.51 8.51
CA ARG A 261 -30.30 -19.84 8.91
C ARG A 261 -31.33 -19.77 10.05
N PHE A 262 -31.13 -18.87 11.01
CA PHE A 262 -32.04 -18.68 12.13
C PHE A 262 -33.40 -18.11 11.69
N VAL A 263 -33.38 -17.05 10.88
CA VAL A 263 -34.59 -16.32 10.43
C VAL A 263 -35.42 -17.11 9.42
N VAL A 264 -34.80 -17.99 8.60
CA VAL A 264 -35.51 -18.82 7.62
C VAL A 264 -36.36 -19.92 8.27
N ILE A 265 -36.04 -20.33 9.50
CA ILE A 265 -36.85 -21.32 10.22
C ILE A 265 -38.19 -20.69 10.59
N GLY A 266 -39.29 -21.44 10.40
CA GLY A 266 -40.65 -20.97 10.64
C GLY A 266 -41.00 -20.69 12.11
N PRO A 267 -42.28 -20.40 12.40
CA PRO A 267 -42.72 -19.99 13.74
C PRO A 267 -42.47 -21.07 14.79
N VAL A 268 -42.14 -20.63 16.00
CA VAL A 268 -41.96 -21.50 17.19
C VAL A 268 -43.12 -21.35 18.18
N PRO A 269 -43.27 -22.24 19.18
CA PRO A 269 -44.31 -22.13 20.20
C PRO A 269 -44.27 -20.76 20.89
N ALA A 270 -45.44 -20.15 21.08
CA ALA A 270 -45.55 -18.79 21.62
C ALA A 270 -44.88 -18.63 23.00
N THR A 271 -44.86 -19.69 23.82
CA THR A 271 -44.23 -19.70 25.14
C THR A 271 -42.70 -19.61 25.10
N GLU A 272 -42.07 -20.05 24.01
CA GLU A 272 -40.61 -20.14 23.87
C GLU A 272 -40.03 -19.08 22.93
N ARG A 273 -40.90 -18.39 22.18
CA ARG A 273 -40.52 -17.45 21.12
C ARG A 273 -39.54 -16.39 21.60
N GLU A 274 -39.91 -15.60 22.59
CA GLU A 274 -39.06 -14.52 23.12
C GLU A 274 -37.72 -15.05 23.64
N ALA A 275 -37.72 -16.19 24.33
CA ALA A 275 -36.52 -16.80 24.91
C ALA A 275 -35.50 -17.21 23.83
N VAL A 276 -35.97 -17.84 22.74
CA VAL A 276 -35.08 -18.29 21.67
C VAL A 276 -34.51 -17.13 20.86
N PHE A 277 -35.31 -16.10 20.56
CA PHE A 277 -34.80 -14.88 19.92
C PHE A 277 -33.81 -14.13 20.82
N ALA A 278 -34.09 -14.01 22.12
CA ALA A 278 -33.18 -13.38 23.08
C ALA A 278 -31.84 -14.13 23.19
N ARG A 279 -31.87 -15.48 23.18
CA ARG A 279 -30.67 -16.30 23.18
C ARG A 279 -29.82 -16.05 21.93
N PHE A 280 -30.42 -16.13 20.75
CA PHE A 280 -29.70 -15.90 19.49
C PHE A 280 -29.14 -14.47 19.41
N GLY A 281 -29.97 -13.46 19.70
CA GLY A 281 -29.56 -12.06 19.71
C GLY A 281 -28.41 -11.78 20.69
N GLY A 282 -28.41 -12.42 21.86
CA GLY A 282 -27.32 -12.33 22.83
C GLY A 282 -25.98 -12.87 22.30
N LEU A 283 -26.00 -14.02 21.63
CA LEU A 283 -24.81 -14.60 20.98
C LEU A 283 -24.32 -13.72 19.82
N TYR A 284 -25.25 -13.29 18.97
CA TYR A 284 -24.96 -12.41 17.83
C TYR A 284 -24.29 -11.10 18.27
N ASN A 285 -24.80 -10.46 19.32
CA ASN A 285 -24.24 -9.22 19.87
C ASN A 285 -22.81 -9.39 20.39
N ARG A 286 -22.52 -10.51 21.07
CA ARG A 286 -21.15 -10.81 21.53
C ARG A 286 -20.21 -11.01 20.36
N ALA A 287 -20.64 -11.76 19.36
CA ALA A 287 -19.89 -12.02 18.14
C ALA A 287 -19.58 -10.71 17.38
N MET A 288 -20.57 -9.85 17.17
CA MET A 288 -20.38 -8.55 16.54
C MET A 288 -19.41 -7.65 17.33
N LYS A 289 -19.52 -7.61 18.66
CA LYS A 289 -18.62 -6.81 19.50
C LYS A 289 -17.15 -7.25 19.36
N HIS A 290 -16.92 -8.55 19.20
CA HIS A 290 -15.59 -9.09 18.93
C HIS A 290 -15.07 -8.66 17.55
N LEU A 291 -15.88 -8.85 16.51
CA LEU A 291 -15.57 -8.48 15.13
C LEU A 291 -15.26 -6.98 14.98
N SER A 292 -15.93 -6.11 15.75
CA SER A 292 -15.64 -4.68 15.77
C SER A 292 -14.31 -4.33 16.47
N ARG A 293 -13.82 -5.18 17.37
CA ARG A 293 -12.57 -4.97 18.14
C ARG A 293 -11.34 -5.43 17.37
N GLU A 294 -11.38 -6.61 16.74
CA GLU A 294 -10.24 -7.16 15.98
C GLU A 294 -9.89 -6.33 14.75
N GLY A 295 -10.88 -5.76 14.06
CA GLY A 295 -10.66 -4.92 12.87
C GLY A 295 -9.88 -3.61 13.10
N GLY A 296 -9.56 -3.28 14.38
CA GLY A 296 -8.75 -2.14 14.78
C GLY A 296 -7.30 -2.46 15.17
N GLY A 297 -6.91 -3.74 15.22
CA GLY A 297 -5.62 -4.20 15.77
C GLY A 297 -4.52 -4.53 14.74
N ASP A 298 -4.85 -4.79 13.49
CA ASP A 298 -3.93 -5.48 12.55
C ASP A 298 -3.01 -4.61 11.69
N ASP A 299 -3.11 -3.28 11.73
CA ASP A 299 -2.30 -2.40 10.85
C ASP A 299 -1.09 -1.77 11.58
N ALA A 300 -0.45 -2.54 12.48
CA ALA A 300 0.75 -2.12 13.22
C ALA A 300 1.89 -3.14 13.16
N GLN A 301 2.33 -3.53 11.96
CA GLN A 301 3.67 -4.09 11.71
C GLN A 301 4.30 -3.48 10.46
#